data_AF-A0A9Y2INN9-F1
#
_entry.id   AF-A0A9Y2INN9-F1
#
_cell.length_a   1.000
_cell.length_b   1.000
_cell.length_c   1.000
_cell.angle_alpha   90.00
_cell.angle_beta   90.00
_cell.angle_gamma   90.00
#
_symmetry.space_group_name_H-M   'P 1'
#
loop_
_entity.id
_entity.type
_entity.pdbx_description
1 polymer ?
#
loop_
_entity_poly.entity_id
_entity_poly.type
_entity_poly.pdbx_seq_one_letter_code
_entity_poly.pdbx_strand_id
1 'polypeptide(L)'
;MAPKGYEVGGDLEAHARQLDGISDGLRQAVDAANQVSMPTDAYGILCQPFRAMLDPVEEFGINALQNTVTAMDAQAQKVRNAVQAYETYETGTTDAIASTKVPD
;
A
#
# COMPACT_ATOMS: atom_id res chain seq x y z
N MET A 1 28.18 -23.88 11.11
CA MET A 1 27.18 -23.17 10.28
C MET A 1 26.41 -22.28 11.24
N ALA A 2 26.79 -21.00 11.33
CA ALA A 2 26.08 -20.07 12.21
C ALA A 2 24.62 -19.98 11.74
N PRO A 3 23.63 -20.00 12.64
CA PRO A 3 22.24 -19.82 12.25
C PRO A 3 22.16 -18.47 11.52
N LYS A 4 21.69 -18.48 10.27
CA LYS A 4 21.37 -17.25 9.57
C LYS A 4 20.36 -16.50 10.44
N GLY A 5 20.67 -15.25 10.80
CA GLY A 5 19.72 -14.39 11.50
C GLY A 5 18.38 -14.39 10.78
N TYR A 6 17.30 -14.11 11.50
CA TYR A 6 15.97 -14.04 10.88
C TYR A 6 16.02 -12.99 9.76
N GLU A 7 15.80 -13.38 8.50
CA GLU A 7 15.79 -12.52 7.30
C GLU A 7 14.55 -11.60 7.25
N VAL A 8 14.18 -11.01 8.39
CA VAL A 8 12.95 -10.21 8.57
C VAL A 8 12.92 -9.01 7.62
N GLY A 9 14.07 -8.42 7.29
CA GLY A 9 14.15 -7.32 6.33
C GLY A 9 13.67 -7.71 4.94
N GLY A 10 14.09 -8.88 4.44
CA GLY A 10 13.69 -9.38 3.12
C GLY A 10 12.20 -9.73 3.04
N ASP A 11 11.67 -10.36 4.09
CA ASP A 11 10.24 -10.70 4.17
C ASP A 11 9.35 -9.44 4.25
N LEU A 12 9.78 -8.43 5.00
CA LEU A 12 9.08 -7.15 5.09
C LEU A 12 9.17 -6.35 3.78
N GLU A 13 10.30 -6.36 3.08
CA GLU A 13 10.38 -5.78 1.73
C GLU A 13 9.43 -6.48 0.76
N ALA A 14 9.37 -7.81 0.78
CA ALA A 14 8.45 -8.58 -0.05
C ALA A 14 6.98 -8.21 0.27
N HIS A 15 6.66 -8.03 1.55
CA HIS A 15 5.33 -7.60 1.96
C HIS A 15 5.01 -6.16 1.51
N ALA A 16 5.96 -5.22 1.63
CA ALA A 16 5.78 -3.86 1.14
C ALA A 16 5.49 -3.85 -0.37
N ARG A 17 6.18 -4.69 -1.16
CA ARG A 17 5.90 -4.84 -2.61
C ARG A 17 4.52 -5.43 -2.90
N GLN A 18 4.03 -6.34 -2.07
CA GLN A 18 2.66 -6.86 -2.19
C GLN A 18 1.63 -5.76 -1.95
N LEU A 19 1.87 -4.89 -0.95
CA LEU A 19 1.01 -3.75 -0.67
C LEU A 19 1.01 -2.74 -1.82
N ASP A 20 2.16 -2.49 -2.46
CA ASP A 20 2.25 -1.66 -3.66
C ASP A 20 1.39 -2.23 -4.79
N GLY A 21 1.47 -3.55 -5.04
CA GLY A 21 0.67 -4.20 -6.09
C GLY A 21 -0.84 -4.11 -5.84
N ILE A 22 -1.28 -4.19 -4.58
CA ILE A 22 -2.69 -3.96 -4.22
C ILE A 22 -3.08 -2.50 -4.44
N SER A 23 -2.22 -1.55 -4.06
CA SER A 23 -2.43 -0.12 -4.27
C SER A 23 -2.61 0.21 -5.76
N ASP A 24 -1.77 -0.36 -6.63
CA ASP A 24 -1.87 -0.18 -8.08
C ASP A 24 -3.17 -0.75 -8.66
N GLY A 25 -3.60 -1.92 -8.21
CA GLY A 25 -4.89 -2.49 -8.60
C GLY A 25 -6.09 -1.61 -8.18
N LEU A 26 -6.02 -1.01 -7.00
CA LEU A 26 -7.03 -0.06 -6.52
C LEU A 26 -7.02 1.24 -7.33
N ARG A 27 -5.85 1.76 -7.70
CA ARG A 27 -5.74 2.93 -8.61
C ARG A 27 -6.37 2.63 -9.97
N GLN A 28 -6.09 1.46 -10.54
CA GLN A 28 -6.72 1.03 -11.79
C GLN A 28 -8.25 0.95 -11.66
N ALA A 29 -8.76 0.49 -10.52
CA ALA A 29 -10.21 0.46 -10.26
C ALA A 29 -10.80 1.87 -10.15
N VAL A 30 -10.11 2.82 -9.52
CA VAL A 30 -10.50 4.24 -9.48
C VAL A 30 -10.52 4.85 -10.88
N ASP A 31 -9.49 4.61 -11.68
CA ASP A 31 -9.41 5.12 -13.05
C ASP A 31 -10.55 4.57 -13.91
N ALA A 32 -10.84 3.27 -13.79
CA ALA A 32 -11.97 2.65 -14.45
C ALA A 32 -13.32 3.25 -13.98
N ALA A 33 -13.50 3.47 -12.67
CA ALA A 33 -14.71 4.10 -12.14
C ALA A 33 -14.90 5.53 -12.65
N ASN A 34 -13.82 6.32 -12.72
CA ASN A 34 -13.83 7.67 -13.28
C ASN A 34 -14.13 7.67 -14.79
N GLN A 35 -13.67 6.65 -15.52
CA GLN A 35 -13.90 6.54 -16.95
C GLN A 35 -15.29 5.97 -17.31
N VAL A 36 -15.87 5.17 -16.41
CA VAL A 36 -17.22 4.60 -16.53
C VAL A 36 -18.28 5.50 -15.87
N SER A 37 -17.88 6.61 -15.24
CA SER A 37 -18.74 7.75 -14.91
C SER A 37 -19.66 8.03 -16.11
N MET A 38 -20.92 7.57 -16.00
CA MET A 38 -21.70 7.24 -17.18
C MET A 38 -22.06 8.50 -17.96
N PRO A 39 -21.85 8.53 -19.28
CA PRO A 39 -22.40 9.59 -20.13
C PRO A 39 -23.92 9.67 -19.92
N THR A 40 -24.42 10.88 -19.70
CA THR A 40 -25.83 11.22 -19.41
C THR A 40 -26.82 10.68 -20.45
N ASP A 41 -26.30 10.31 -21.62
CA ASP A 41 -26.92 9.80 -22.83
C ASP A 41 -27.10 8.26 -22.84
N ALA A 42 -26.43 7.51 -21.95
CA ALA A 42 -26.59 6.05 -21.83
C ALA A 42 -27.90 5.65 -21.11
N TYR A 43 -28.37 6.49 -20.19
CA TYR A 43 -29.71 6.39 -19.63
C TYR A 43 -30.66 7.18 -20.51
N GLY A 44 -31.48 6.50 -21.31
CA GLY A 44 -32.58 7.16 -22.01
C GLY A 44 -33.40 8.04 -21.06
N ILE A 45 -34.03 9.10 -21.57
CA ILE A 45 -34.76 10.16 -20.82
C ILE A 45 -35.57 9.66 -19.60
N LEU A 46 -36.08 8.44 -19.64
CA LEU A 46 -36.87 7.81 -18.58
C LEU A 46 -36.09 7.39 -17.32
N CYS A 47 -34.77 7.14 -17.41
CA CYS A 47 -33.95 6.66 -16.30
C CYS A 47 -33.15 7.77 -15.59
N GLN A 48 -33.20 9.01 -16.07
CA GLN A 48 -32.52 10.16 -15.47
C GLN A 48 -32.84 10.40 -13.98
N PRO A 49 -34.07 10.19 -13.47
CA PRO A 49 -34.36 10.39 -12.04
C PRO A 49 -33.61 9.40 -11.13
N PHE A 50 -33.35 8.19 -11.62
CA PHE A 50 -32.60 7.18 -10.87
C PHE A 50 -31.11 7.51 -10.81
N ARG A 51 -30.57 8.18 -11.84
CA ARG A 51 -29.17 8.62 -11.86
C ARG A 51 -28.86 9.63 -10.77
N ALA A 52 -29.71 10.65 -10.61
CA ALA A 52 -29.55 11.66 -9.56
C ALA A 52 -29.54 11.06 -8.13
N MET A 53 -30.15 9.89 -7.94
CA MET A 53 -30.13 9.15 -6.68
C MET A 53 -28.88 8.26 -6.52
N LEU A 54 -28.22 7.90 -7.63
CA LEU A 54 -27.04 7.05 -7.70
C LEU A 54 -25.72 7.84 -7.65
N ASP A 55 -25.70 9.08 -8.16
CA ASP A 55 -24.53 9.96 -8.14
C ASP A 55 -23.84 10.05 -6.76
N PRO A 56 -24.56 10.24 -5.62
CA PRO A 56 -23.90 10.27 -4.32
C PRO A 56 -23.29 8.91 -3.94
N VAL A 57 -23.92 7.79 -4.33
CA VAL A 57 -23.39 6.44 -4.05
C VAL A 57 -22.12 6.18 -4.87
N GLU A 58 -22.09 6.61 -6.13
CA GLU A 58 -20.89 6.53 -6.97
C GLU A 58 -19.75 7.37 -6.38
N GLU A 59 -20.03 8.60 -5.94
CA GLU A 59 -19.03 9.46 -5.31
C GLU A 59 -18.48 8.86 -4.01
N PHE A 60 -19.34 8.28 -3.15
CA PHE A 60 -18.90 7.53 -1.96
C PHE A 60 -18.00 6.35 -2.33
N GLY A 61 -18.34 5.61 -3.38
CA GLY A 61 -17.53 4.48 -3.87
C GLY A 61 -16.13 4.92 -4.31
N ILE A 62 -16.05 5.97 -5.14
CA ILE A 62 -14.78 6.52 -5.63
C ILE A 62 -13.93 7.03 -4.45
N ASN A 63 -14.52 7.78 -3.53
CA ASN A 63 -13.84 8.27 -2.33
C ASN A 63 -13.34 7.12 -1.44
N ALA A 64 -14.12 6.05 -1.27
CA ALA A 64 -13.72 4.88 -0.50
C ALA A 64 -12.50 4.18 -1.14
N LEU A 65 -12.48 4.04 -2.47
CA LEU A 65 -11.34 3.46 -3.19
C LEU A 65 -10.08 4.33 -3.03
N GLN A 66 -10.19 5.65 -3.19
CA GLN A 66 -9.07 6.59 -3.01
C GLN A 66 -8.51 6.57 -1.58
N ASN A 67 -9.39 6.53 -0.57
CA ASN A 67 -8.98 6.38 0.83
C ASN A 67 -8.24 5.06 1.07
N THR A 68 -8.68 3.98 0.41
CA THR A 68 -8.04 2.67 0.52
C THR A 68 -6.64 2.69 -0.10
N VAL A 69 -6.45 3.28 -1.29
CA VAL A 69 -5.12 3.50 -1.90
C VAL A 69 -4.20 4.23 -0.92
N THR A 70 -4.67 5.34 -0.36
CA THR A 70 -3.90 6.16 0.59
C THR A 70 -3.51 5.35 1.83
N ALA A 71 -4.42 4.54 2.36
CA ALA A 71 -4.15 3.69 3.50
C ALA A 71 -3.12 2.59 3.17
N MET A 72 -3.19 1.98 1.99
CA MET A 72 -2.24 0.95 1.54
C MET A 72 -0.84 1.53 1.36
N ASP A 73 -0.72 2.70 0.72
CA ASP A 73 0.57 3.40 0.57
C ASP A 73 1.18 3.74 1.95
N ALA A 74 0.36 4.20 2.89
CA ALA A 74 0.80 4.49 4.25
C ALA A 74 1.27 3.22 5.01
N GLN A 75 0.62 2.08 4.80
CA GLN A 75 1.05 0.80 5.38
C GLN A 75 2.35 0.30 4.75
N ALA A 76 2.48 0.36 3.43
CA ALA A 76 3.72 0.01 2.73
C ALA A 76 4.91 0.85 3.26
N GLN A 77 4.69 2.14 3.47
CA GLN A 77 5.73 3.01 4.05
C GLN A 77 6.10 2.63 5.48
N LYS A 78 5.13 2.28 6.33
CA LYS A 78 5.41 1.80 7.70
C LYS A 78 6.25 0.53 7.70
N VAL A 79 5.96 -0.40 6.78
CA VAL A 79 6.73 -1.63 6.62
C VAL A 79 8.17 -1.33 6.20
N ARG A 80 8.38 -0.44 5.22
CA ARG A 80 9.74 -0.01 4.82
C ARG A 80 10.50 0.66 5.97
N ASN A 81 9.82 1.51 6.75
CA ASN A 81 10.44 2.14 7.92
C ASN A 81 10.84 1.08 8.97
N ALA A 82 10.07 0.01 9.12
CA ALA A 82 10.41 -1.10 10.01
C ALA A 82 11.66 -1.84 9.53
N VAL A 83 11.77 -2.12 8.22
CA VAL A 83 13.00 -2.70 7.62
C VAL A 83 14.22 -1.86 7.96
N GLN A 84 14.15 -0.55 7.72
CA GLN A 84 15.26 0.37 7.98
C GLN A 84 15.66 0.39 9.47
N ALA A 85 14.68 0.33 10.37
CA ALA A 85 14.92 0.26 11.81
C ALA A 85 15.66 -1.04 12.20
N TYR A 86 15.26 -2.18 11.63
CA TYR A 86 15.93 -3.47 11.85
C TYR A 86 17.37 -3.47 11.32
N GLU A 87 17.60 -2.99 10.10
CA GLU A 87 18.93 -2.91 9.50
C GLU A 87 19.87 -1.99 10.31
N THR A 88 19.34 -0.85 10.78
CA THR A 88 20.09 0.09 11.63
C THR A 88 20.50 -0.57 12.95
N TYR A 89 19.57 -1.30 13.58
CA TYR A 89 19.83 -2.01 14.83
C TYR A 89 20.86 -3.13 14.65
N GLU A 90 20.75 -3.91 13.58
CA GLU A 90 21.67 -5.00 13.26
C GLU A 90 23.07 -4.48 12.95
N THR A 91 23.18 -3.43 12.13
CA THR A 91 24.47 -2.80 11.80
C THR A 91 25.12 -2.22 13.05
N GLY A 92 24.36 -1.48 13.87
CA GLY A 92 24.89 -0.90 15.10
C GLY A 92 25.35 -1.95 16.12
N THR A 93 24.63 -3.08 16.22
CA THR A 93 25.02 -4.20 17.07
C THR A 93 26.28 -4.88 16.54
N THR A 94 26.38 -5.09 15.23
CA THR A 94 27.55 -5.68 14.58
C THR A 94 28.79 -4.82 14.78
N ASP A 95 28.67 -3.49 14.64
CA ASP A 95 29.77 -2.54 14.88
C ASP A 95 30.21 -2.50 16.35
N ALA A 96 29.25 -2.57 17.29
CA ALA A 96 29.54 -2.64 18.72
C ALA A 96 30.30 -3.93 19.09
N ILE A 97 29.96 -5.06 18.46
CA ILE A 97 30.67 -6.33 18.65
C ILE A 97 32.05 -6.30 17.99
N ALA A 98 32.15 -5.77 16.77
CA ALA A 98 33.43 -5.68 16.05
C ALA A 98 34.43 -4.76 16.77
N SER A 99 33.95 -3.70 17.42
CA SER A 99 34.79 -2.78 18.19
C SER A 99 35.26 -3.34 19.54
N THR A 100 34.60 -4.38 20.08
CA THR A 100 34.91 -4.97 21.39
C THR A 100 35.95 -6.10 21.33
N LYS A 101 36.95 -6.03 20.43
CA LYS A 101 38.11 -6.97 20.31
C LYS A 101 38.30 -7.85 21.56
N VAL A 102 37.99 -9.13 21.40
CA VAL A 102 38.26 -10.17 22.41
C VAL A 102 39.76 -10.13 22.75
N PRO A 103 40.16 -9.89 24.01
CA PRO A 103 41.56 -10.05 24.41
C PRO A 103 41.97 -11.52 24.23
N ASP A 104 43.20 -11.73 23.74
CA ASP A 104 43.78 -13.02 23.28
C ASP A 104 43.37 -14.28 24.06
#